data_AF-A0ABD1BPA2-F1
#
_entry.id   AF-A0ABD1BPA2-F1
#
_cell.length_a   1.000
_cell.length_b   1.000
_cell.length_c   1.000
_cell.angle_alpha   90.00
_cell.angle_beta   90.00
_cell.angle_gamma   90.00
#
_symmetry.space_group_name_H-M   'P 1'
#
loop_
_entity.id
_entity.type
_entity.pdbx_description
1 polymer ?
#
loop_
_entity_poly.entity_id
_entity_poly.type
_entity_poly.pdbx_seq_one_letter_code
_entity_poly.pdbx_strand_id
1 'polypeptide(L)'
;MDEEIEIPSFFLCPISLEIMKDPVIVSTGITYDRESIEKWLFSGKQKLCPVTKQDISDADLTPNHTLRRLIQSWCTLNASYGVERIPTPRPPICKSEIEKLVKDSASSHQNQVKCLKRLRQIVSENATNNRYLEAAGVPEFLADIVSNDSDNGCDSLGSLTDEALNLLYHLETSETVLKNLLNNKKGNDIVKSLTKIMQRGIYESRAYATLLLKNILEVADPMQIITLKTEVFTEVVQILDDRISHKATKAAMHILVNICPWGRNRHRAVDAGVISVIIELLMDESFSSDRKGPEMAMVVLDLLCQCAEGRAEFLSHGAAIAVVCKKILRVSQTASDRAVRVLLSVGRFCATPALLNEMLQLGVVAKLCLVLQVSCGSKTKEKAKELLKLHARVWKDSPCLPRNMILAYPS
;
A
#
# COMPACT_ATOMS: atom_id res chain seq x y z
N MET A 1 33.02 43.28 0.81
CA MET A 1 33.35 41.98 0.20
C MET A 1 32.95 40.96 1.24
N ASP A 2 31.83 40.28 1.04
CA ASP A 2 31.47 39.15 1.88
C ASP A 2 32.51 38.06 1.58
N GLU A 3 33.44 37.84 2.50
CA GLU A 3 34.40 36.74 2.42
C GLU A 3 33.60 35.44 2.55
N GLU A 4 33.34 34.80 1.42
CA GLU A 4 32.70 33.49 1.36
C GLU A 4 33.68 32.48 1.97
N ILE A 5 33.34 31.93 3.14
CA ILE A 5 34.21 30.99 3.83
C ILE A 5 34.30 29.70 3.02
N GLU A 6 35.51 29.35 2.62
CA GLU A 6 35.79 28.08 2.00
C GLU A 6 35.72 26.93 3.02
N ILE A 7 34.80 26.00 2.79
CA ILE A 7 34.65 24.79 3.61
C ILE A 7 35.80 23.83 3.28
N PRO A 8 36.60 23.40 4.27
CA PRO A 8 37.66 22.42 4.03
C PRO A 8 37.11 21.12 3.42
N SER A 9 37.73 20.68 2.32
CA SER A 9 37.24 19.53 1.53
C SER A 9 37.12 18.22 2.32
N PHE A 10 37.97 18.02 3.33
CA PHE A 10 37.94 16.86 4.22
C PHE A 10 36.76 16.87 5.22
N PHE A 11 35.98 17.95 5.29
CA PHE A 11 34.71 17.98 6.02
C PHE A 11 33.51 17.58 5.16
N LEU A 12 33.68 17.52 3.85
CA LEU A 12 32.60 17.21 2.91
C LEU A 12 32.44 15.71 2.73
N CYS A 13 31.19 15.24 2.75
CA CYS A 13 30.88 13.85 2.47
C CYS A 13 31.16 13.57 0.99
N PRO A 14 31.91 12.50 0.63
CA PRO A 14 32.17 12.17 -0.77
C PRO A 14 30.93 11.79 -1.60
N ILE A 15 29.79 11.52 -0.94
CA ILE A 15 28.52 11.18 -1.61
C ILE A 15 27.66 12.43 -1.80
N SER A 16 27.32 13.13 -0.70
CA SER A 16 26.41 14.28 -0.78
C SER A 16 27.11 15.59 -1.15
N LEU A 17 28.45 15.65 -1.02
CA LEU A 17 29.27 16.85 -1.17
C LEU A 17 28.90 17.98 -0.17
N GLU A 18 28.15 17.65 0.87
CA GLU A 18 27.79 18.54 1.99
C GLU A 18 28.67 18.26 3.21
N ILE A 19 28.75 19.22 4.16
CA ILE A 19 29.45 19.02 5.43
C ILE A 19 28.86 17.81 6.16
N MET A 20 29.73 16.88 6.56
CA MET A 20 29.35 15.70 7.32
C MET A 20 28.78 16.09 8.70
N LYS A 21 27.53 15.68 8.96
CA LYS A 21 26.88 15.88 10.25
C LYS A 21 27.24 14.77 11.22
N ASP A 22 27.28 13.53 10.72
CA ASP A 22 27.68 12.35 11.47
C ASP A 22 28.78 11.58 10.73
N PRO A 23 30.05 12.00 10.82
CA PRO A 23 31.12 11.36 10.07
C PRO A 23 31.40 9.94 10.59
N VAL A 24 31.38 8.97 9.67
CA VAL A 24 31.63 7.54 9.90
C VAL A 24 32.65 6.98 8.92
N ILE A 25 33.55 6.14 9.40
CA ILE A 25 34.57 5.44 8.62
C ILE A 25 34.04 4.06 8.24
N VAL A 26 34.17 3.71 6.96
CA VAL A 26 33.96 2.35 6.46
C VAL A 26 35.27 1.55 6.48
N SER A 27 35.22 0.22 6.28
CA SER A 27 36.41 -0.66 6.31
C SER A 27 37.54 -0.25 5.34
N THR A 28 37.20 0.48 4.28
CA THR A 28 38.15 1.00 3.30
C THR A 28 38.90 2.26 3.76
N GLY A 29 38.61 2.76 4.96
CA GLY A 29 39.24 3.94 5.56
C GLY A 29 38.65 5.28 5.13
N ILE A 30 37.71 5.30 4.19
CA ILE A 30 37.04 6.54 3.74
C ILE A 30 35.98 6.95 4.76
N THR A 31 35.89 8.26 5.04
CA THR A 31 34.86 8.82 5.91
C THR A 31 33.71 9.39 5.08
N TYR A 32 32.48 9.09 5.47
CA TYR A 32 31.25 9.60 4.87
C TYR A 32 30.35 10.18 5.95
N ASP A 33 29.36 10.98 5.55
CA ASP A 33 28.21 11.21 6.41
C ASP A 33 27.40 9.91 6.54
N ARG A 34 27.00 9.57 7.76
CA ARG A 34 26.28 8.33 8.08
C ARG A 34 25.04 8.14 7.21
N GLU A 35 24.20 9.17 7.10
CA GLU A 35 22.93 9.06 6.36
C GLU A 35 23.18 8.79 4.87
N SER A 36 24.18 9.46 4.31
CA SER A 36 24.57 9.31 2.90
C SER A 36 25.11 7.90 2.60
N ILE A 37 26.03 7.37 3.42
CA ILE A 37 26.59 6.03 3.18
C ILE A 37 25.58 4.92 3.47
N GLU A 38 24.72 5.09 4.48
CA GLU A 38 23.62 4.17 4.75
C GLU A 38 22.67 4.10 3.54
N LYS A 39 22.19 5.24 3.03
CA LYS A 39 21.34 5.29 1.82
C LYS A 39 22.01 4.68 0.59
N TRP A 40 23.31 4.91 0.40
CA TRP A 40 24.07 4.31 -0.71
C TRP A 40 24.10 2.78 -0.62
N LEU A 41 24.44 2.25 0.55
CA LEU A 41 24.49 0.81 0.79
C LEU A 41 23.13 0.13 0.67
N PHE A 42 22.04 0.87 0.91
CA PHE A 42 20.67 0.35 0.79
C PHE A 42 20.09 0.44 -0.62
N SER A 43 20.43 1.47 -1.39
CA SER A 43 19.97 1.62 -2.77
C SER A 43 20.78 0.79 -3.77
N GLY A 44 22.02 0.45 -3.43
CA GLY A 44 22.92 -0.34 -4.26
C GLY A 44 22.60 -1.84 -4.25
N LYS A 45 22.59 -2.47 -5.45
CA LYS A 45 22.54 -3.95 -5.57
C LYS A 45 23.76 -4.65 -4.97
N GLN A 46 24.85 -3.92 -4.69
CA GLN A 46 26.11 -4.42 -4.15
C GLN A 46 26.61 -3.47 -3.05
N LYS A 47 27.14 -4.04 -1.96
CA LYS A 47 27.69 -3.30 -0.81
C LYS A 47 29.11 -2.81 -1.14
N LEU A 48 29.23 -1.85 -2.05
CA LEU A 48 30.52 -1.33 -2.46
C LEU A 48 30.76 0.07 -1.91
N CYS A 49 32.00 0.34 -1.53
CA CYS A 49 32.47 1.68 -1.18
C CYS A 49 32.32 2.60 -2.40
N PRO A 50 31.61 3.76 -2.28
CA PRO A 50 31.41 4.67 -3.40
C PRO A 50 32.71 5.11 -4.08
N VAL A 51 33.75 5.35 -3.28
CA VAL A 51 35.05 5.85 -3.76
C VAL A 51 35.96 4.71 -4.22
N THR A 52 36.20 3.71 -3.38
CA THR A 52 37.21 2.67 -3.66
C THR A 52 36.66 1.47 -4.44
N LYS A 53 35.33 1.34 -4.57
CA LYS A 53 34.64 0.20 -5.19
C LYS A 53 34.98 -1.16 -4.57
N GLN A 54 35.51 -1.16 -3.34
CA GLN A 54 35.77 -2.37 -2.55
C GLN A 54 34.53 -2.77 -1.74
N ASP A 55 34.39 -4.06 -1.44
CA ASP A 55 33.29 -4.59 -0.65
C ASP A 55 33.34 -4.09 0.81
N ILE A 56 32.19 -3.67 1.32
CA ILE A 56 31.93 -3.21 2.69
C ILE A 56 30.80 -4.06 3.28
N SER A 57 31.04 -5.37 3.30
CA SER A 57 30.09 -6.42 3.70
C SER A 57 29.61 -6.29 5.14
N ASP A 58 30.47 -5.81 6.04
CA ASP A 58 30.21 -5.64 7.47
C ASP A 58 29.67 -4.25 7.83
N ALA A 59 28.62 -4.24 8.65
CA ALA A 59 27.83 -3.08 9.06
C ALA A 59 28.54 -2.15 10.06
N ASP A 60 29.86 -2.28 10.22
CA ASP A 60 30.65 -1.56 11.22
C ASP A 60 31.07 -0.17 10.71
N LEU A 61 30.07 0.69 10.52
CA LEU A 61 30.27 2.13 10.35
C LEU A 61 30.86 2.69 11.64
N THR A 62 32.18 2.83 11.68
CA THR A 62 32.91 3.27 12.85
C THR A 62 32.81 4.80 12.98
N PRO A 63 32.23 5.34 14.06
CA PRO A 63 32.13 6.79 14.22
C PRO A 63 33.50 7.49 14.21
N ASN A 64 33.67 8.51 13.36
CA ASN A 64 34.88 9.33 13.34
C ASN A 64 34.72 10.52 14.31
N HIS A 65 34.87 10.25 15.61
CA HIS A 65 34.72 11.28 16.65
C HIS A 65 35.72 12.43 16.49
N THR A 66 36.93 12.15 16.02
CA THR A 66 37.95 13.18 15.80
C THR A 66 37.50 14.16 14.71
N LEU A 67 37.09 13.66 13.54
CA LEU A 67 36.61 14.51 12.47
C LEU A 67 35.36 15.28 12.87
N ARG A 68 34.45 14.65 13.60
CA ARG A 68 33.26 15.33 14.15
C ARG A 68 33.64 16.53 15.02
N ARG A 69 34.59 16.35 15.94
CA ARG A 69 35.07 17.44 16.81
C ARG A 69 35.72 18.56 16.00
N LEU A 70 36.48 18.22 14.97
CA LEU A 70 37.10 19.20 14.07
C LEU A 70 36.04 20.01 13.30
N ILE A 71 35.04 19.34 12.71
CA ILE A 71 33.91 19.99 12.02
C ILE A 71 33.18 20.93 12.99
N GLN A 72 32.83 20.47 14.19
CA GLN A 72 32.14 21.30 15.18
C GLN A 72 32.97 22.50 15.64
N SER A 73 34.27 22.31 15.83
CA SER A 73 35.19 23.40 16.17
C SER A 73 35.25 24.43 15.04
N TRP A 74 35.32 23.96 13.80
CA TRP A 74 35.31 24.83 12.62
C TRP A 74 33.99 25.60 12.50
N CYS A 75 32.83 24.96 12.68
CA CYS A 75 31.54 25.67 12.71
C CYS A 75 31.50 26.76 13.80
N THR A 76 32.08 26.48 14.97
CA THR A 76 32.09 27.43 16.09
C THR A 76 32.98 28.64 15.80
N LEU A 77 34.15 28.42 15.20
CA LEU A 77 35.07 29.50 14.81
C LEU A 77 34.51 30.41 13.72
N ASN A 78 33.64 29.85 12.87
CA ASN A 78 33.06 30.54 11.72
C ASN A 78 31.61 31.02 11.97
N ALA A 79 31.13 30.95 13.22
CA ALA A 79 29.76 31.33 13.56
C ALA A 79 29.44 32.81 13.25
N SER A 80 30.43 33.70 13.33
CA SER A 80 30.29 35.13 12.98
C SER A 80 30.01 35.38 11.50
N TYR A 81 30.28 34.39 10.65
CA TYR A 81 30.07 34.45 9.21
C TYR A 81 28.82 33.66 8.77
N GLY A 82 27.92 33.35 9.72
CA GLY A 82 26.65 32.66 9.44
C GLY A 82 26.75 31.14 9.41
N VAL A 83 27.89 30.53 9.77
CA VAL A 83 28.00 29.07 9.86
C VAL A 83 27.32 28.57 11.14
N GLU A 84 26.22 27.85 10.98
CA GLU A 84 25.52 27.25 12.11
C GLU A 84 26.29 26.06 12.69
N ARG A 85 26.24 25.93 14.02
CA ARG A 85 26.83 24.78 14.71
C ARG A 85 26.02 23.52 14.43
N ILE A 86 26.65 22.53 13.83
CA ILE A 86 26.05 21.21 13.66
C ILE A 86 25.91 20.54 15.04
N PRO A 87 24.69 20.18 15.49
CA PRO A 87 24.47 19.52 16.76
C PRO A 87 25.12 18.13 16.75
N THR A 88 25.54 17.65 17.92
CA THR A 88 26.09 16.30 18.04
C THR A 88 24.96 15.29 17.80
N PRO A 89 25.08 14.38 16.82
CA PRO A 89 24.13 13.29 16.64
C PRO A 89 24.04 12.50 17.95
N ARG A 90 22.82 12.18 18.40
CA ARG A 90 22.66 11.29 19.56
C ARG A 90 23.32 9.95 19.24
N PRO A 91 24.03 9.32 20.19
CA PRO A 91 24.62 8.01 19.94
C PRO A 91 23.54 7.03 19.45
N PRO A 92 23.82 6.23 18.41
CA PRO A 92 22.88 5.24 17.94
C PRO A 92 22.54 4.29 19.10
N ILE A 93 21.25 4.06 19.31
CA ILE A 93 20.76 3.22 20.41
C ILE A 93 21.27 1.80 20.17
N CYS A 94 22.00 1.25 21.13
CA CYS A 94 22.56 -0.09 20.99
C CYS A 94 21.44 -1.14 20.95
N LYS A 95 21.58 -2.15 20.10
CA LYS A 95 20.66 -3.31 20.02
C LYS A 95 20.34 -3.90 21.40
N SER A 96 21.35 -4.02 22.28
CA SER A 96 21.20 -4.53 23.64
C SER A 96 20.30 -3.66 24.54
N GLU A 97 20.27 -2.35 24.34
CA GLU A 97 19.40 -1.44 25.07
C GLU A 97 17.93 -1.62 24.65
N ILE A 98 17.68 -1.80 23.36
CA ILE A 98 16.35 -2.06 22.80
C ILE A 98 15.84 -3.42 23.27
N GLU A 99 16.67 -4.46 23.20
CA GLU A 99 16.32 -5.79 23.69
C GLU A 99 15.99 -5.78 25.18
N LYS A 100 16.74 -5.02 25.98
CA LYS A 100 16.48 -4.86 27.41
C LYS A 100 15.15 -4.13 27.64
N LEU A 101 14.90 -3.03 26.92
CA LEU A 101 13.64 -2.29 26.99
C LEU A 101 12.43 -3.19 26.69
N VAL A 102 12.52 -4.02 25.65
CA VAL A 102 11.47 -4.98 25.27
C VAL A 102 11.29 -6.05 26.33
N LYS A 103 12.38 -6.61 26.89
CA LYS A 103 12.31 -7.61 27.97
C LYS A 103 11.68 -7.04 29.25
N ASP A 104 12.09 -5.84 29.67
CA ASP A 104 11.59 -5.17 30.88
C ASP A 104 10.10 -4.77 30.76
N SER A 105 9.59 -4.69 29.52
CA SER A 105 8.17 -4.40 29.27
C SER A 105 7.24 -5.56 29.66
N ALA A 106 7.73 -6.80 29.68
CA ALA A 106 6.92 -7.97 30.02
C ALA A 106 6.44 -7.99 31.48
N SER A 107 7.06 -7.18 32.35
CA SER A 107 6.82 -7.20 33.79
C SER A 107 5.52 -6.52 34.24
N SER A 108 5.00 -5.55 33.48
CA SER A 108 3.79 -4.80 33.86
C SER A 108 3.23 -3.99 32.69
N HIS A 109 1.90 -3.81 32.67
CA HIS A 109 1.21 -2.91 31.73
C HIS A 109 1.79 -1.49 31.73
N GLN A 110 2.17 -0.96 32.90
CA GLN A 110 2.76 0.37 32.99
C GLN A 110 4.15 0.43 32.33
N ASN A 111 4.90 -0.67 32.36
CA ASN A 111 6.19 -0.78 31.67
C ASN A 111 6.01 -0.93 30.15
N GLN A 112 4.95 -1.60 29.70
CA GLN A 112 4.59 -1.64 28.27
C GLN A 112 4.29 -0.25 27.74
N VAL A 113 3.47 0.55 28.43
CA VAL A 113 3.20 1.95 28.04
C VAL A 113 4.49 2.77 27.95
N LYS A 114 5.39 2.64 28.94
CA LYS A 114 6.69 3.34 28.93
C LYS A 114 7.59 2.87 27.78
N CYS A 115 7.61 1.57 27.51
CA CYS A 115 8.35 0.97 26.39
C CYS A 115 7.86 1.53 25.05
N LEU A 116 6.55 1.49 24.79
CA LEU A 116 5.98 2.02 23.54
C LEU A 116 6.26 3.52 23.36
N LYS A 117 6.12 4.33 24.42
CA LYS A 117 6.48 5.76 24.38
C LYS A 117 7.95 5.98 24.01
N ARG A 118 8.85 5.15 24.57
CA ARG A 118 10.27 5.21 24.24
C ARG A 118 10.51 4.80 22.79
N LEU A 119 9.90 3.70 22.32
CA LEU A 119 10.00 3.24 20.94
C LEU A 119 9.49 4.30 19.95
N ARG A 120 8.37 4.97 20.23
CA ARG A 120 7.86 6.10 19.44
C ARG A 120 8.89 7.19 19.27
N GLN A 121 9.54 7.57 20.37
CA GLN A 121 10.60 8.57 20.34
C GLN A 121 11.75 8.14 19.41
N ILE A 122 12.16 6.87 19.48
CA ILE A 122 13.26 6.32 18.65
C ILE A 122 12.89 6.34 17.16
N VAL A 123 11.67 5.94 16.81
CA VAL A 123 11.17 5.94 15.43
C VAL A 123 11.10 7.37 14.88
N SER A 124 10.68 8.34 15.70
CA SER A 124 10.58 9.74 15.29
C SER A 124 11.92 10.45 15.09
N GLU A 125 13.01 9.94 15.68
CA GLU A 125 14.32 10.59 15.64
C GLU A 125 15.09 10.32 14.33
N ASN A 126 15.03 9.09 13.80
CA ASN A 126 15.69 8.74 12.54
C ASN A 126 15.08 7.46 11.93
N ALA A 127 14.66 7.53 10.66
CA ALA A 127 14.12 6.38 9.93
C ALA A 127 15.14 5.22 9.78
N THR A 128 16.45 5.49 9.83
CA THR A 128 17.47 4.42 9.79
C THR A 128 17.50 3.59 11.08
N ASN A 129 16.90 4.08 12.18
CA ASN A 129 16.71 3.31 13.41
C ASN A 129 15.78 2.10 13.22
N ASN A 130 14.87 2.15 12.22
CA ASN A 130 13.90 1.08 12.00
C ASN A 130 14.59 -0.27 11.75
N ARG A 131 15.75 -0.28 11.09
CA ARG A 131 16.53 -1.51 10.88
C ARG A 131 17.10 -2.09 12.18
N TYR A 132 17.54 -1.23 13.10
CA TYR A 132 18.03 -1.67 14.40
C TYR A 132 16.88 -2.20 15.28
N LEU A 133 15.70 -1.57 15.16
CA LEU A 133 14.47 -2.02 15.83
C LEU A 133 14.00 -3.37 15.27
N GLU A 134 14.03 -3.55 13.94
CA GLU A 134 13.78 -4.84 13.29
C GLU A 134 14.79 -5.91 13.76
N ALA A 135 16.09 -5.61 13.74
CA ALA A 135 17.13 -6.54 14.16
C ALA A 135 17.08 -6.90 15.66
N ALA A 136 16.39 -6.10 16.46
CA ALA A 136 16.11 -6.33 17.88
C ALA A 136 14.78 -7.07 18.14
N GLY A 137 14.00 -7.39 17.10
CA GLY A 137 12.73 -8.11 17.22
C GLY A 137 11.56 -7.25 17.71
N VAL A 138 11.63 -5.93 17.53
CA VAL A 138 10.55 -5.01 17.91
C VAL A 138 9.25 -5.27 17.14
N PRO A 139 9.26 -5.55 15.82
CA PRO A 139 8.03 -5.85 15.07
C PRO A 139 7.27 -7.05 15.63
N GLU A 140 7.96 -8.13 15.97
CA GLU A 140 7.39 -9.32 16.58
C GLU A 140 6.79 -9.02 17.95
N PHE A 141 7.47 -8.19 18.75
CA PHE A 141 6.96 -7.72 20.04
C PHE A 141 5.68 -6.89 19.88
N LEU A 142 5.64 -5.94 18.95
CA LEU A 142 4.46 -5.12 18.68
C LEU A 142 3.30 -5.97 18.15
N ALA A 143 3.56 -6.92 17.25
CA ALA A 143 2.56 -7.85 16.73
C ALA A 143 2.00 -8.77 17.83
N ASP A 144 2.83 -9.20 18.79
CA ASP A 144 2.39 -9.96 19.96
C ASP A 144 1.46 -9.11 20.85
N ILE A 145 1.75 -7.82 21.07
CA ILE A 145 0.84 -6.89 21.79
C ILE A 145 -0.50 -6.77 21.05
N VAL A 146 -0.44 -6.49 19.74
CA VAL A 146 -1.63 -6.33 18.88
C VAL A 146 -2.51 -7.59 18.89
N SER A 147 -1.90 -8.78 18.99
CA SER A 147 -2.63 -10.04 19.00
C SER A 147 -3.24 -10.38 20.36
N ASN A 148 -2.54 -10.10 21.46
CA ASN A 148 -2.97 -10.44 22.82
C ASN A 148 -4.17 -9.63 23.32
N ASP A 149 -4.29 -8.35 22.92
CA ASP A 149 -5.38 -7.48 23.35
C ASP A 149 -6.68 -7.67 22.54
N SER A 150 -6.61 -8.45 21.46
CA SER A 150 -7.78 -8.68 20.62
C SER A 150 -8.92 -9.32 21.42
N ASP A 151 -8.67 -10.17 22.42
CA ASP A 151 -9.70 -10.91 23.18
C ASP A 151 -10.31 -10.20 24.41
N ASN A 152 -9.76 -9.09 24.88
CA ASN A 152 -10.29 -8.38 26.05
C ASN A 152 -11.08 -7.14 25.62
N GLY A 153 -12.41 -7.26 25.56
CA GLY A 153 -13.35 -6.19 25.17
C GLY A 153 -13.47 -5.03 26.18
N CYS A 154 -12.35 -4.40 26.55
CA CYS A 154 -12.30 -3.26 27.45
C CYS A 154 -11.90 -1.98 26.71
N ASP A 155 -12.82 -1.01 26.64
CA ASP A 155 -12.64 0.30 26.00
C ASP A 155 -11.51 1.16 26.63
N SER A 156 -10.95 0.79 27.79
CA SER A 156 -9.83 1.52 28.41
C SER A 156 -8.44 1.05 27.97
N LEU A 157 -8.32 -0.12 27.30
CA LEU A 157 -7.03 -0.68 26.85
C LEU A 157 -6.71 -0.41 25.37
N GLY A 158 -7.67 0.13 24.61
CA GLY A 158 -7.51 0.47 23.19
C GLY A 158 -6.24 1.28 22.92
N SER A 159 -5.88 2.20 23.83
CA SER A 159 -4.69 3.04 23.72
C SER A 159 -3.37 2.26 23.57
N LEU A 160 -3.21 1.06 24.14
CA LEU A 160 -1.95 0.31 23.99
C LEU A 160 -1.85 -0.37 22.64
N THR A 161 -2.92 -1.01 22.21
CA THR A 161 -3.00 -1.72 20.92
C THR A 161 -2.94 -0.75 19.76
N ASP A 162 -3.63 0.38 19.89
CA ASP A 162 -3.60 1.46 18.91
C ASP A 162 -2.20 2.05 18.78
N GLU A 163 -1.51 2.25 19.92
CA GLU A 163 -0.11 2.71 19.93
C GLU A 163 0.82 1.69 19.28
N ALA A 164 0.70 0.41 19.64
CA ALA A 164 1.51 -0.65 19.07
C ALA A 164 1.28 -0.82 17.56
N LEU A 165 0.02 -0.73 17.12
CA LEU A 165 -0.37 -0.79 15.71
C LEU A 165 0.20 0.39 14.92
N ASN A 166 0.08 1.60 15.47
CA ASN A 166 0.61 2.82 14.87
C ASN A 166 2.13 2.71 14.71
N LEU A 167 2.85 2.25 15.74
CA LEU A 167 4.29 2.02 15.65
C LEU A 167 4.66 0.94 14.64
N LEU A 168 3.95 -0.19 14.63
CA LEU A 168 4.23 -1.27 13.70
C LEU A 168 4.11 -0.83 12.24
N TYR A 169 3.15 0.05 11.94
CA TYR A 169 3.01 0.65 10.61
C TYR A 169 4.17 1.59 10.26
N HIS A 170 4.56 2.50 11.16
CA HIS A 170 5.61 3.49 10.89
C HIS A 170 7.04 2.91 10.93
N LEU A 171 7.21 1.69 11.42
CA LEU A 171 8.49 0.97 11.30
C LEU A 171 8.82 0.62 9.85
N GLU A 172 7.85 0.65 8.92
CA GLU A 172 8.05 0.29 7.51
C GLU A 172 8.74 -1.08 7.37
N THR A 173 8.23 -2.06 8.12
CA THR A 173 8.84 -3.38 8.28
C THR A 173 9.16 -4.06 6.95
N SER A 174 10.36 -4.63 6.86
CA SER A 174 10.81 -5.42 5.72
C SER A 174 9.90 -6.60 5.38
N GLU A 175 9.83 -6.97 4.10
CA GLU A 175 9.01 -8.10 3.62
C GLU A 175 9.35 -9.42 4.35
N THR A 176 10.62 -9.63 4.70
CA THR A 176 11.07 -10.80 5.45
C THR A 176 10.46 -10.87 6.84
N VAL A 177 10.36 -9.75 7.54
CA VAL A 177 9.75 -9.67 8.87
C VAL A 177 8.24 -9.87 8.76
N LEU A 178 7.58 -9.21 7.79
CA LEU A 178 6.15 -9.39 7.55
C LEU A 178 5.78 -10.86 7.27
N LYS A 179 6.59 -11.58 6.50
CA LYS A 179 6.43 -13.04 6.28
C LYS A 179 6.58 -13.83 7.58
N ASN A 180 7.53 -13.46 8.45
CA ASN A 180 7.71 -14.12 9.74
C ASN A 180 6.51 -13.88 10.67
N LEU A 181 5.95 -12.67 10.68
CA LEU A 181 4.74 -12.34 11.43
C LEU A 181 3.54 -13.17 10.99
N LEU A 182 3.40 -13.38 9.68
CA LEU A 182 2.33 -14.20 9.11
C LEU A 182 2.50 -15.69 9.41
N ASN A 183 3.75 -16.18 9.44
CA ASN A 183 4.11 -17.58 9.69
C ASN A 183 4.33 -17.90 11.17
N ASN A 184 3.91 -17.02 12.09
CA ASN A 184 4.29 -17.10 13.49
C ASN A 184 3.86 -18.43 14.14
N LYS A 185 4.85 -19.22 14.54
CA LYS A 185 4.68 -20.54 15.18
C LYS A 185 4.03 -20.47 16.57
N LYS A 186 3.93 -19.29 17.17
CA LYS A 186 3.29 -19.08 18.48
C LYS A 186 1.76 -19.16 18.45
N GLY A 187 1.14 -19.29 17.26
CA GLY A 187 -0.32 -19.40 17.13
C GLY A 187 -1.07 -18.07 17.07
N ASN A 188 -0.35 -16.93 17.06
CA ASN A 188 -0.90 -15.60 16.90
C ASN A 188 -1.22 -15.35 15.42
N ASP A 189 -2.51 -15.33 15.08
CA ASP A 189 -2.99 -15.00 13.74
C ASP A 189 -3.12 -13.47 13.60
N ILE A 190 -2.05 -12.84 13.09
CA ILE A 190 -2.02 -11.39 12.90
C ILE A 190 -3.14 -10.89 11.99
N VAL A 191 -3.55 -11.68 10.99
CA VAL A 191 -4.65 -11.32 10.08
C VAL A 191 -5.96 -11.27 10.86
N LYS A 192 -6.22 -12.27 11.71
CA LYS A 192 -7.38 -12.27 12.61
C LYS A 192 -7.37 -11.07 13.57
N SER A 193 -6.22 -10.76 14.17
CA SER A 193 -6.07 -9.62 15.09
C SER A 193 -6.36 -8.28 14.40
N LEU A 194 -5.79 -8.06 13.21
CA LEU A 194 -6.04 -6.85 12.42
C LEU A 194 -7.50 -6.75 11.98
N THR A 195 -8.12 -7.86 11.58
CA THR A 195 -9.55 -7.91 11.22
C THR A 195 -10.42 -7.49 12.41
N LYS A 196 -10.11 -7.95 13.62
CA LYS A 196 -10.84 -7.55 14.84
C LYS A 196 -10.63 -6.07 15.20
N ILE A 197 -9.48 -5.49 14.86
CA ILE A 197 -9.24 -4.05 15.03
C ILE A 197 -10.04 -3.22 14.02
N MET A 198 -10.18 -3.71 12.78
CA MET A 198 -11.00 -3.06 11.75
C MET A 198 -12.49 -2.96 12.16
N GLN A 199 -12.96 -3.85 13.04
CA GLN A 199 -14.31 -3.85 13.63
C GLN A 199 -14.52 -2.81 14.73
N ARG A 200 -13.45 -2.25 15.30
CA ARG A 200 -13.55 -1.28 16.41
C ARG A 200 -14.04 0.07 15.88
N GLY A 201 -14.66 0.90 16.73
CA GLY A 201 -15.16 2.23 16.34
C GLY A 201 -14.10 3.31 16.09
N ILE A 202 -12.81 3.02 16.30
CA ILE A 202 -11.73 4.02 16.21
C ILE A 202 -11.19 4.09 14.78
N TYR A 203 -11.57 5.14 14.05
CA TYR A 203 -11.21 5.35 12.64
C TYR A 203 -9.71 5.26 12.35
N GLU A 204 -8.86 5.83 13.20
CA GLU A 204 -7.40 5.82 13.01
C GLU A 204 -6.82 4.40 13.06
N SER A 205 -7.20 3.61 14.07
CA SER A 205 -6.76 2.22 14.22
C SER A 205 -7.23 1.35 13.07
N ARG A 206 -8.47 1.53 12.60
CA ARG A 206 -8.99 0.84 11.42
C ARG A 206 -8.18 1.15 10.16
N ALA A 207 -7.78 2.42 9.99
CA ALA A 207 -6.95 2.83 8.85
C ALA A 207 -5.56 2.18 8.90
N TYR A 208 -4.87 2.21 10.05
CA TYR A 208 -3.57 1.56 10.21
C TYR A 208 -3.65 0.04 10.09
N ALA A 209 -4.70 -0.59 10.63
CA ALA A 209 -4.93 -2.02 10.49
C ALA A 209 -5.13 -2.41 9.01
N THR A 210 -5.89 -1.62 8.25
CA THR A 210 -6.09 -1.84 6.80
C THR A 210 -4.78 -1.71 6.04
N LEU A 211 -3.97 -0.70 6.35
CA LEU A 211 -2.68 -0.46 5.70
C LEU A 211 -1.67 -1.59 5.99
N LEU A 212 -1.61 -2.06 7.22
CA LEU A 212 -0.77 -3.20 7.62
C LEU A 212 -1.26 -4.50 7.00
N LEU A 213 -2.58 -4.74 7.00
CA LEU A 213 -3.17 -5.92 6.36
C LEU A 213 -2.83 -5.96 4.86
N LYS A 214 -2.87 -4.81 4.18
CA LYS A 214 -2.44 -4.68 2.79
C LYS A 214 -0.98 -5.10 2.60
N ASN A 215 -0.05 -4.62 3.44
CA ASN A 215 1.37 -4.99 3.36
C ASN A 215 1.62 -6.47 3.69
N ILE A 216 0.91 -7.04 4.68
CA ILE A 216 1.02 -8.45 5.06
C ILE A 216 0.52 -9.36 3.93
N LEU A 217 -0.60 -9.03 3.30
CA LEU A 217 -1.16 -9.83 2.22
C LEU A 217 -0.33 -9.74 0.93
N GLU A 218 0.43 -8.66 0.70
CA GLU A 218 1.36 -8.55 -0.44
C GLU A 218 2.51 -9.56 -0.36
N VAL A 219 2.91 -9.97 0.85
CA VAL A 219 3.98 -10.95 1.06
C VAL A 219 3.47 -12.37 1.38
N ALA A 220 2.16 -12.54 1.48
CA ALA A 220 1.52 -13.80 1.86
C ALA A 220 1.61 -14.85 0.74
N ASP A 221 1.80 -16.11 1.13
CA ASP A 221 1.77 -17.21 0.18
C ASP A 221 0.33 -17.47 -0.32
N PRO A 222 0.15 -17.97 -1.55
CA PRO A 222 -1.15 -18.33 -2.11
C PRO A 222 -2.07 -19.10 -1.16
N MET A 223 -1.53 -20.08 -0.43
CA MET A 223 -2.31 -20.91 0.49
C MET A 223 -2.93 -20.08 1.61
N GLN A 224 -2.19 -19.09 2.14
CA GLN A 224 -2.65 -18.20 3.21
C GLN A 224 -3.76 -17.25 2.70
N ILE A 225 -3.63 -16.79 1.45
CA ILE A 225 -4.66 -15.95 0.82
C ILE A 225 -5.96 -16.73 0.57
N ILE A 226 -5.88 -18.01 0.17
CA ILE A 226 -7.07 -18.84 -0.10
C ILE A 226 -7.83 -19.18 1.20
N THR A 227 -7.14 -19.26 2.34
CA THR A 227 -7.73 -19.60 3.64
C THR A 227 -8.30 -18.40 4.40
N LEU A 228 -8.22 -17.18 3.84
CA LEU A 228 -8.82 -15.98 4.44
C LEU A 228 -10.31 -16.18 4.74
N LYS A 229 -10.77 -15.72 5.90
CA LYS A 229 -12.15 -15.90 6.33
C LYS A 229 -13.05 -14.75 5.82
N THR A 230 -14.36 -14.97 5.85
CA THR A 230 -15.35 -14.01 5.32
C THR A 230 -15.30 -12.66 6.03
N GLU A 231 -14.95 -12.65 7.32
CA GLU A 231 -14.85 -11.44 8.14
C GLU A 231 -13.88 -10.42 7.53
N VAL A 232 -12.77 -10.86 6.93
CA VAL A 232 -11.82 -9.97 6.24
C VAL A 232 -12.51 -9.17 5.13
N PHE A 233 -13.39 -9.84 4.37
CA PHE A 233 -14.11 -9.20 3.25
C PHE A 233 -15.16 -8.24 3.76
N THR A 234 -15.92 -8.63 4.79
CA THR A 234 -16.89 -7.75 5.46
C THR A 234 -16.24 -6.48 5.97
N GLU A 235 -15.10 -6.60 6.66
CA GLU A 235 -14.40 -5.42 7.18
C GLU A 235 -13.82 -4.55 6.06
N VAL A 236 -13.28 -5.15 5.00
CA VAL A 236 -12.81 -4.39 3.83
C VAL A 236 -13.96 -3.60 3.19
N VAL A 237 -15.17 -4.17 3.12
CA VAL A 237 -16.37 -3.46 2.64
C VAL A 237 -16.73 -2.30 3.57
N GLN A 238 -16.70 -2.50 4.89
CA GLN A 238 -16.97 -1.42 5.86
C GLN A 238 -15.96 -0.27 5.73
N ILE A 239 -14.66 -0.55 5.53
CA ILE A 239 -13.66 0.50 5.30
C ILE A 239 -13.92 1.30 4.01
N LEU A 240 -14.39 0.61 2.97
CA LEU A 240 -14.73 1.23 1.70
C LEU A 240 -15.99 2.10 1.80
N ASP A 241 -16.99 1.66 2.56
CA ASP A 241 -18.25 2.35 2.78
C ASP A 241 -18.08 3.60 3.66
N ASP A 242 -17.36 3.45 4.79
CA ASP A 242 -17.10 4.53 5.75
C ASP A 242 -16.19 5.64 5.20
N ARG A 243 -15.42 5.35 4.14
CA ARG A 243 -14.50 6.30 3.47
C ARG A 243 -13.57 7.04 4.45
N ILE A 244 -13.09 6.32 5.46
CA ILE A 244 -12.32 6.85 6.60
C ILE A 244 -11.14 7.74 6.16
N SER A 245 -10.39 7.30 5.14
CA SER A 245 -9.35 8.11 4.51
C SER A 245 -9.02 7.60 3.11
N HIS A 246 -8.53 8.48 2.23
CA HIS A 246 -8.08 8.08 0.89
C HIS A 246 -6.98 6.99 0.94
N LYS A 247 -6.10 7.01 1.95
CA LYS A 247 -5.06 5.97 2.13
C LYS A 247 -5.68 4.63 2.46
N ALA A 248 -6.64 4.59 3.40
CA ALA A 248 -7.32 3.36 3.79
C ALA A 248 -8.19 2.80 2.66
N THR A 249 -8.98 3.63 1.97
CA THR A 249 -9.79 3.21 0.80
C THR A 249 -8.92 2.62 -0.30
N LYS A 250 -7.77 3.25 -0.60
CA LYS A 250 -6.83 2.73 -1.59
C LYS A 250 -6.21 1.40 -1.16
N ALA A 251 -5.83 1.27 0.11
CA ALA A 251 -5.31 0.02 0.66
C ALA A 251 -6.34 -1.11 0.60
N ALA A 252 -7.59 -0.83 0.97
CA ALA A 252 -8.72 -1.75 0.84
C ALA A 252 -8.94 -2.22 -0.61
N MET A 253 -8.85 -1.32 -1.59
CA MET A 253 -8.89 -1.70 -3.02
C MET A 253 -7.72 -2.61 -3.41
N HIS A 254 -6.50 -2.31 -2.97
CA HIS A 254 -5.33 -3.17 -3.22
C HIS A 254 -5.50 -4.56 -2.61
N ILE A 255 -6.07 -4.66 -1.40
CA ILE A 255 -6.39 -5.94 -0.76
C ILE A 255 -7.33 -6.74 -1.67
N LEU A 256 -8.43 -6.15 -2.13
CA LEU A 256 -9.37 -6.83 -3.03
C LEU A 256 -8.72 -7.28 -4.35
N VAL A 257 -7.89 -6.44 -4.97
CA VAL A 257 -7.16 -6.81 -6.20
C VAL A 257 -6.23 -8.01 -5.96
N ASN A 258 -5.62 -8.12 -4.79
CA ASN A 258 -4.72 -9.22 -4.43
C ASN A 258 -5.47 -10.52 -4.09
N ILE A 259 -6.59 -10.44 -3.37
CA ILE A 259 -7.28 -11.63 -2.83
C ILE A 259 -8.38 -12.19 -3.75
N CYS A 260 -9.00 -11.37 -4.61
CA CYS A 260 -10.07 -11.79 -5.53
C CYS A 260 -9.65 -12.57 -6.80
N PRO A 261 -8.37 -12.74 -7.18
CA PRO A 261 -7.99 -13.70 -8.21
C PRO A 261 -8.34 -15.15 -7.84
N TRP A 262 -8.46 -15.45 -6.54
CA TRP A 262 -8.74 -16.80 -6.02
C TRP A 262 -10.25 -17.09 -6.00
N GLY A 263 -10.66 -18.22 -6.58
CA GLY A 263 -12.08 -18.60 -6.73
C GLY A 263 -12.91 -18.52 -5.44
N ARG A 264 -12.45 -19.15 -4.35
CA ARG A 264 -13.14 -19.14 -3.05
C ARG A 264 -13.33 -17.73 -2.49
N ASN A 265 -12.34 -16.86 -2.70
CA ASN A 265 -12.38 -15.48 -2.23
C ASN A 265 -13.33 -14.62 -3.05
N ARG A 266 -13.53 -14.93 -4.34
CA ARG A 266 -14.56 -14.25 -5.15
C ARG A 266 -15.94 -14.46 -4.57
N HIS A 267 -16.30 -15.68 -4.19
CA HIS A 267 -17.59 -15.97 -3.56
C HIS A 267 -17.76 -15.18 -2.25
N ARG A 268 -16.77 -15.26 -1.35
CA ARG A 268 -16.79 -14.50 -0.08
C ARG A 268 -16.88 -12.98 -0.28
N ALA A 269 -16.18 -12.44 -1.28
CA ALA A 269 -16.24 -11.02 -1.61
C ALA A 269 -17.63 -10.60 -2.13
N VAL A 270 -18.26 -11.44 -2.96
CA VAL A 270 -19.62 -11.20 -3.45
C VAL A 270 -20.61 -11.24 -2.29
N ASP A 271 -20.55 -12.29 -1.46
CA ASP A 271 -21.43 -12.44 -0.29
C ASP A 271 -21.29 -11.29 0.73
N ALA A 272 -20.08 -10.73 0.84
CA ALA A 272 -19.81 -9.57 1.70
C ALA A 272 -20.31 -8.22 1.13
N GLY A 273 -20.82 -8.18 -0.11
CA GLY A 273 -21.34 -6.96 -0.73
C GLY A 273 -20.30 -6.08 -1.43
N VAL A 274 -19.13 -6.64 -1.80
CA VAL A 274 -18.05 -5.87 -2.47
C VAL A 274 -18.51 -5.20 -3.76
N ILE A 275 -19.45 -5.81 -4.50
CA ILE A 275 -19.92 -5.24 -5.76
C ILE A 275 -20.72 -3.96 -5.52
N SER A 276 -21.69 -3.96 -4.59
CA SER A 276 -22.52 -2.78 -4.28
C SER A 276 -21.66 -1.59 -3.89
N VAL A 277 -20.79 -1.78 -2.89
CA VAL A 277 -19.92 -0.69 -2.39
C VAL A 277 -19.00 -0.13 -3.48
N ILE A 278 -18.50 -0.98 -4.40
CA ILE A 278 -17.68 -0.50 -5.51
C ILE A 278 -18.50 0.33 -6.51
N ILE A 279 -19.72 -0.08 -6.85
CA ILE A 279 -20.57 0.69 -7.75
C ILE A 279 -20.90 2.05 -7.13
N GLU A 280 -21.21 2.09 -5.84
CA GLU A 280 -21.47 3.31 -5.08
C GLU A 280 -20.24 4.24 -5.01
N LEU A 281 -19.04 3.69 -4.78
CA LEU A 281 -17.79 4.44 -4.84
C LEU A 281 -17.54 5.04 -6.23
N LEU A 282 -17.83 4.30 -7.30
CA LEU A 282 -17.63 4.77 -8.68
C LEU A 282 -18.62 5.86 -9.11
N MET A 283 -19.76 5.97 -8.43
CA MET A 283 -20.72 7.06 -8.62
C MET A 283 -20.26 8.35 -7.95
N ASP A 284 -19.47 8.27 -6.88
CA ASP A 284 -18.89 9.43 -6.20
C ASP A 284 -17.80 10.10 -7.06
N GLU A 285 -17.96 11.40 -7.27
CA GLU A 285 -17.03 12.22 -8.05
C GLU A 285 -15.68 12.40 -7.35
N SER A 286 -15.65 12.45 -6.02
CA SER A 286 -14.43 12.60 -5.22
C SER A 286 -13.51 11.38 -5.43
N PHE A 287 -14.07 10.17 -5.36
CA PHE A 287 -13.36 8.93 -5.64
C PHE A 287 -12.95 8.81 -7.11
N SER A 288 -13.78 9.35 -8.01
CA SER A 288 -13.55 9.31 -9.45
C SER A 288 -12.50 10.31 -9.95
N SER A 289 -12.06 11.23 -9.11
CA SER A 289 -11.07 12.26 -9.47
C SER A 289 -9.64 11.71 -9.60
N ASP A 290 -9.25 10.75 -8.76
CA ASP A 290 -8.00 10.00 -8.90
C ASP A 290 -8.19 8.88 -9.95
N ARG A 291 -7.22 8.67 -10.84
CA ARG A 291 -7.29 7.59 -11.84
C ARG A 291 -7.06 6.20 -11.23
N LYS A 292 -6.28 6.10 -10.16
CA LYS A 292 -5.86 4.80 -9.61
C LYS A 292 -7.01 4.05 -8.93
N GLY A 293 -7.84 4.75 -8.14
CA GLY A 293 -8.99 4.16 -7.45
C GLY A 293 -9.99 3.48 -8.40
N PRO A 294 -10.58 4.22 -9.37
CA PRO A 294 -11.49 3.67 -10.36
C PRO A 294 -10.88 2.58 -11.24
N GLU A 295 -9.57 2.65 -11.53
CA GLU A 295 -8.89 1.57 -12.26
C GLU A 295 -8.88 0.26 -11.45
N MET A 296 -8.52 0.30 -10.17
CA MET A 296 -8.57 -0.88 -9.29
C MET A 296 -10.00 -1.40 -9.11
N ALA A 297 -10.97 -0.50 -8.95
CA ALA A 297 -12.38 -0.85 -8.87
C ALA A 297 -12.85 -1.63 -10.13
N MET A 298 -12.45 -1.20 -11.33
CA MET A 298 -12.73 -1.94 -12.56
C MET A 298 -12.05 -3.32 -12.58
N VAL A 299 -10.82 -3.44 -12.05
CA VAL A 299 -10.14 -4.73 -11.92
C VAL A 299 -10.90 -5.67 -10.99
N VAL A 300 -11.36 -5.18 -9.84
CA VAL A 300 -12.11 -6.00 -8.88
C VAL A 300 -13.46 -6.45 -9.48
N LEU A 301 -14.22 -5.54 -10.11
CA LEU A 301 -15.47 -5.92 -10.79
C LEU A 301 -15.25 -6.98 -11.87
N ASP A 302 -14.20 -6.87 -12.67
CA ASP A 302 -13.82 -7.88 -13.67
C ASP A 302 -13.46 -9.23 -13.03
N LEU A 303 -12.79 -9.24 -11.88
CA LEU A 303 -12.51 -10.48 -11.14
C LEU A 303 -13.79 -11.12 -10.60
N LEU A 304 -14.68 -10.34 -10.00
CA LEU A 304 -15.91 -10.86 -9.39
C LEU A 304 -16.92 -11.33 -10.46
N CYS A 305 -17.02 -10.64 -11.60
CA CYS A 305 -17.88 -11.05 -12.72
C CYS A 305 -17.41 -12.31 -13.47
N GLN A 306 -16.28 -12.92 -13.07
CA GLN A 306 -15.85 -14.23 -13.59
C GLN A 306 -16.57 -15.42 -12.92
N CYS A 307 -17.36 -15.21 -11.87
CA CYS A 307 -18.24 -16.23 -11.27
C CYS A 307 -19.73 -15.89 -11.50
N ALA A 308 -20.62 -16.86 -11.33
CA ALA A 308 -22.05 -16.68 -11.63
C ALA A 308 -22.73 -15.78 -10.60
N GLU A 309 -22.39 -15.97 -9.33
CA GLU A 309 -22.83 -15.21 -8.17
C GLU A 309 -22.45 -13.74 -8.31
N GLY A 310 -21.20 -13.46 -8.69
CA GLY A 310 -20.75 -12.09 -8.93
C GLY A 310 -21.45 -11.40 -10.10
N ARG A 311 -21.83 -12.14 -11.16
CA ARG A 311 -22.65 -11.56 -12.23
C ARG A 311 -24.09 -11.30 -11.79
N ALA A 312 -24.68 -12.20 -11.00
CA ALA A 312 -26.02 -12.04 -10.47
C ALA A 312 -26.08 -10.80 -9.57
N GLU A 313 -25.11 -10.64 -8.66
CA GLU A 313 -25.03 -9.49 -7.77
C GLU A 313 -24.66 -8.19 -8.51
N PHE A 314 -23.84 -8.25 -9.56
CA PHE A 314 -23.62 -7.09 -10.42
C PHE A 314 -24.92 -6.62 -11.09
N LEU A 315 -25.77 -7.54 -11.52
CA LEU A 315 -27.04 -7.21 -12.16
C LEU A 315 -28.16 -6.84 -11.17
N SER A 316 -28.05 -7.23 -9.89
CA SER A 316 -29.01 -6.82 -8.86
C SER A 316 -28.89 -5.33 -8.56
N HIS A 317 -27.70 -4.74 -8.74
CA HIS A 317 -27.47 -3.32 -8.53
C HIS A 317 -27.86 -2.47 -9.77
N GLY A 318 -28.97 -1.72 -9.69
CA GLY A 318 -29.57 -1.01 -10.83
C GLY A 318 -28.69 0.02 -11.57
N ALA A 319 -27.63 0.55 -10.95
CA ALA A 319 -26.69 1.46 -11.63
C ALA A 319 -25.48 0.77 -12.29
N ALA A 320 -25.29 -0.54 -12.11
CA ALA A 320 -24.00 -1.20 -12.35
C ALA A 320 -23.54 -1.11 -13.82
N ILE A 321 -24.43 -1.44 -14.77
CA ILE A 321 -24.14 -1.38 -16.21
C ILE A 321 -23.84 0.06 -16.63
N ALA A 322 -24.64 1.02 -16.17
CA ALA A 322 -24.50 2.42 -16.49
C ALA A 322 -23.15 2.97 -16.00
N VAL A 323 -22.78 2.66 -14.76
CA VAL A 323 -21.53 3.09 -14.14
C VAL A 323 -20.33 2.50 -14.86
N VAL A 324 -20.30 1.19 -15.11
CA VAL A 324 -19.20 0.53 -15.85
C VAL A 324 -19.08 1.08 -17.27
N CYS A 325 -20.20 1.22 -17.99
CA CYS A 325 -20.23 1.81 -19.33
C CYS A 325 -19.69 3.24 -19.35
N LYS A 326 -20.06 4.06 -18.36
CA LYS A 326 -19.61 5.46 -18.22
C LYS A 326 -18.10 5.55 -18.03
N LYS A 327 -17.44 4.58 -17.38
CA LYS A 327 -15.98 4.60 -17.12
C LYS A 327 -15.13 4.19 -18.32
N ILE A 328 -15.69 3.51 -19.33
CA ILE A 328 -14.98 3.17 -20.57
C ILE A 328 -14.50 4.45 -21.26
N LEU A 329 -13.20 4.48 -21.61
CA LEU A 329 -12.46 5.61 -22.21
C LEU A 329 -12.36 6.86 -21.31
N ARG A 330 -12.76 6.80 -20.03
CA ARG A 330 -12.72 7.96 -19.11
C ARG A 330 -11.70 7.88 -17.98
N VAL A 331 -11.21 6.68 -17.66
CA VAL A 331 -10.26 6.46 -16.55
C VAL A 331 -8.86 6.16 -17.09
N SER A 332 -8.69 5.00 -17.71
CA SER A 332 -7.44 4.52 -18.30
C SER A 332 -7.71 3.43 -19.35
N GLN A 333 -6.67 3.03 -20.08
CA GLN A 333 -6.75 1.91 -21.02
C GLN A 333 -7.01 0.58 -20.28
N THR A 334 -6.35 0.37 -19.15
CA THR A 334 -6.56 -0.79 -18.28
C THR A 334 -8.01 -0.85 -17.79
N ALA A 335 -8.53 0.27 -17.26
CA ALA A 335 -9.91 0.35 -16.80
C ALA A 335 -10.90 0.08 -17.94
N SER A 336 -10.62 0.56 -19.15
CA SER A 336 -11.45 0.32 -20.34
C SER A 336 -11.45 -1.16 -20.74
N ASP A 337 -10.29 -1.83 -20.73
CA ASP A 337 -10.23 -3.28 -20.97
C ASP A 337 -11.07 -4.06 -19.94
N ARG A 338 -10.90 -3.75 -18.65
CA ARG A 338 -11.62 -4.41 -17.56
C ARG A 338 -13.14 -4.17 -17.65
N ALA A 339 -13.57 -2.95 -17.92
CA ALA A 339 -14.98 -2.63 -18.11
C ALA A 339 -15.61 -3.38 -19.30
N VAL A 340 -14.91 -3.47 -20.44
CA VAL A 340 -15.36 -4.26 -21.60
C VAL A 340 -15.43 -5.75 -21.25
N ARG A 341 -14.50 -6.28 -20.44
CA ARG A 341 -14.57 -7.68 -19.95
C ARG A 341 -15.77 -7.93 -19.05
N VAL A 342 -16.09 -7.00 -18.14
CA VAL A 342 -17.30 -7.09 -17.29
C VAL A 342 -18.55 -7.17 -18.16
N LEU A 343 -18.72 -6.22 -19.09
CA LEU A 343 -19.87 -6.19 -19.99
C LEU A 343 -19.94 -7.43 -20.89
N LEU A 344 -18.79 -7.93 -21.37
CA LEU A 344 -18.74 -9.16 -22.16
C LEU A 344 -19.12 -10.39 -21.32
N SER A 345 -18.66 -10.49 -20.07
CA SER A 345 -19.00 -11.59 -19.17
C SER A 345 -20.50 -11.66 -18.91
N VAL A 346 -21.09 -10.52 -18.52
CA VAL A 346 -22.53 -10.37 -18.30
C VAL A 346 -23.32 -10.64 -19.58
N GLY A 347 -22.92 -10.03 -20.69
CA GLY A 347 -23.55 -10.22 -22.00
C GLY A 347 -23.41 -11.65 -22.53
N ARG A 348 -22.40 -12.42 -22.13
CA ARG A 348 -22.24 -13.81 -22.55
C ARG A 348 -23.10 -14.77 -21.75
N PHE A 349 -23.12 -14.60 -20.43
CA PHE A 349 -23.64 -15.63 -19.53
C PHE A 349 -24.98 -15.28 -18.91
N CYS A 350 -25.42 -14.02 -18.99
CA CYS A 350 -26.65 -13.53 -18.36
C CYS A 350 -27.59 -12.82 -19.35
N ALA A 351 -27.36 -12.97 -20.67
CA ALA A 351 -28.15 -12.30 -21.69
C ALA A 351 -29.64 -12.69 -21.63
N THR A 352 -30.49 -11.72 -21.32
CA THR A 352 -31.95 -11.78 -21.48
C THR A 352 -32.37 -10.64 -22.40
N PRO A 353 -33.54 -10.72 -23.08
CA PRO A 353 -34.02 -9.62 -23.92
C PRO A 353 -34.14 -8.30 -23.16
N ALA A 354 -34.57 -8.34 -21.88
CA ALA A 354 -34.64 -7.17 -21.02
C ALA A 354 -33.26 -6.54 -20.78
N LEU A 355 -32.27 -7.35 -20.41
CA LEU A 355 -30.89 -6.90 -20.19
C LEU A 355 -30.27 -6.30 -21.46
N LEU A 356 -30.45 -6.95 -22.61
CA LEU A 356 -29.88 -6.46 -23.88
C LEU A 356 -30.51 -5.13 -24.31
N ASN A 357 -31.80 -4.94 -24.03
CA ASN A 357 -32.49 -3.66 -24.24
C ASN A 357 -32.02 -2.59 -23.25
N GLU A 358 -31.80 -2.94 -21.99
CA GLU A 358 -31.24 -2.03 -20.99
C GLU A 358 -29.83 -1.57 -21.39
N MET A 359 -28.95 -2.50 -21.75
CA MET A 359 -27.60 -2.19 -22.26
C MET A 359 -27.65 -1.27 -23.49
N LEU A 360 -28.67 -1.45 -24.36
CA LEU A 360 -28.91 -0.59 -25.50
C LEU A 360 -29.23 0.84 -25.06
N GLN A 361 -30.21 1.01 -24.17
CA GLN A 361 -30.68 2.30 -23.65
C GLN A 361 -29.58 3.05 -22.89
N LEU A 362 -28.73 2.33 -22.15
CA LEU A 362 -27.58 2.87 -21.44
C LEU A 362 -26.39 3.22 -22.35
N GLY A 363 -26.53 3.03 -23.67
CA GLY A 363 -25.52 3.42 -24.65
C GLY A 363 -24.29 2.51 -24.70
N VAL A 364 -24.40 1.26 -24.22
CA VAL A 364 -23.28 0.29 -24.25
C VAL A 364 -22.82 0.06 -25.69
N VAL A 365 -23.75 -0.10 -26.63
CA VAL A 365 -23.43 -0.34 -28.05
C VAL A 365 -22.59 0.80 -28.64
N ALA A 366 -23.02 2.04 -28.43
CA ALA A 366 -22.28 3.22 -28.88
C ALA A 366 -20.88 3.27 -28.24
N LYS A 367 -20.77 2.95 -26.94
CA LYS A 367 -19.49 2.93 -26.24
C LYS A 367 -18.52 1.87 -26.81
N LEU A 368 -19.01 0.67 -27.12
CA LEU A 368 -18.20 -0.40 -27.70
C LEU A 368 -17.71 -0.04 -29.10
N CYS A 369 -18.56 0.57 -29.93
CA CYS A 369 -18.13 1.06 -31.24
C CYS A 369 -17.04 2.15 -31.12
N LEU A 370 -17.08 3.00 -30.07
CA LEU A 370 -16.06 4.03 -29.84
C LEU A 370 -14.72 3.37 -29.49
N VAL A 371 -14.74 2.29 -28.70
CA VAL A 371 -13.55 1.49 -28.38
C VAL A 371 -12.90 0.92 -29.64
N LEU A 372 -13.68 0.54 -30.66
CA LEU A 372 -13.13 0.07 -31.94
C LEU A 372 -12.40 1.18 -32.72
N GLN A 373 -12.92 2.41 -32.66
CA GLN A 373 -12.40 3.57 -33.37
C GLN A 373 -11.16 4.19 -32.71
N VAL A 374 -11.15 4.29 -31.39
CA VAL A 374 -10.05 4.92 -30.63
C VAL A 374 -8.85 3.97 -30.49
N SER A 375 -7.66 4.50 -30.23
CA SER A 375 -6.46 3.72 -29.91
C SER A 375 -6.61 3.01 -28.55
N CYS A 376 -7.27 1.86 -28.56
CA CYS A 376 -7.29 0.87 -27.47
C CYS A 376 -6.42 -0.35 -27.82
N GLY A 377 -6.01 -1.12 -26.80
CA GLY A 377 -5.25 -2.35 -27.02
C GLY A 377 -6.02 -3.38 -27.86
N SER A 378 -5.30 -4.16 -28.69
CA SER A 378 -5.91 -5.14 -29.63
C SER A 378 -6.91 -6.06 -28.94
N LYS A 379 -6.53 -6.62 -27.79
CA LYS A 379 -7.36 -7.53 -26.98
C LYS A 379 -8.68 -6.88 -26.55
N THR A 380 -8.69 -5.58 -26.25
CA THR A 380 -9.89 -4.85 -25.85
C THR A 380 -10.83 -4.67 -27.04
N LYS A 381 -10.29 -4.33 -28.22
CA LYS A 381 -11.07 -4.23 -29.46
C LYS A 381 -11.67 -5.57 -29.88
N GLU A 382 -10.91 -6.66 -29.74
CA GLU A 382 -11.38 -8.03 -30.01
C GLU A 382 -12.59 -8.38 -29.13
N LYS A 383 -12.50 -8.17 -27.82
CA LYS A 383 -13.62 -8.41 -26.87
C LYS A 383 -14.82 -7.52 -27.15
N ALA A 384 -14.61 -6.24 -27.51
CA ALA A 384 -15.69 -5.34 -27.88
C ALA A 384 -16.40 -5.82 -29.15
N LYS A 385 -15.64 -6.23 -30.17
CA LYS A 385 -16.16 -6.81 -31.42
C LYS A 385 -16.92 -8.11 -31.16
N GLU A 386 -16.41 -8.95 -30.26
CA GLU A 386 -17.04 -10.18 -29.85
C GLU A 386 -18.41 -9.95 -29.20
N LEU A 387 -18.50 -9.01 -28.24
CA LEU A 387 -19.78 -8.66 -27.60
C LEU A 387 -20.79 -8.14 -28.60
N LEU A 388 -20.37 -7.23 -29.50
CA LEU A 388 -21.22 -6.68 -30.55
C LEU A 388 -21.74 -7.76 -31.50
N LYS A 389 -20.87 -8.71 -31.91
CA LYS A 389 -21.25 -9.84 -32.76
C LYS A 389 -22.22 -10.80 -32.07
N LEU A 390 -22.01 -11.08 -30.78
CA LEU A 390 -22.84 -12.01 -30.02
C LEU A 390 -24.31 -11.59 -30.02
N HIS A 391 -24.57 -10.28 -29.96
CA HIS A 391 -25.92 -9.71 -29.88
C HIS A 391 -26.32 -8.87 -31.09
N ALA A 392 -25.69 -9.13 -32.25
CA ALA A 392 -25.90 -8.34 -33.46
C ALA A 392 -27.38 -8.24 -33.87
N ARG A 393 -28.15 -9.32 -33.70
CA ARG A 393 -29.58 -9.35 -34.03
C ARG A 393 -30.42 -8.34 -33.24
N VAL A 394 -30.04 -8.07 -31.99
CA VAL A 394 -30.79 -7.17 -31.10
C VAL A 394 -30.32 -5.73 -31.26
N TRP A 395 -29.04 -5.53 -31.61
CA TRP A 395 -28.40 -4.22 -31.56
C TRP A 395 -28.14 -3.57 -32.93
N LYS A 396 -28.31 -4.27 -34.05
CA LYS A 396 -28.01 -3.78 -35.41
C LYS A 396 -28.77 -2.50 -35.78
N ASP A 397 -30.03 -2.40 -35.37
CA ASP A 397 -30.91 -1.26 -35.68
C ASP A 397 -31.03 -0.30 -34.49
N SER A 398 -30.02 -0.29 -33.61
CA SER A 398 -30.03 0.53 -32.40
C SER A 398 -30.20 2.02 -32.72
N PRO A 399 -31.20 2.71 -32.15
CA PRO A 399 -31.31 4.16 -32.26
C PRO A 399 -30.19 4.88 -31.49
N CYS A 400 -29.54 4.19 -30.56
CA CYS A 400 -28.43 4.71 -29.77
C CYS A 400 -27.09 4.71 -30.55
N LEU A 401 -27.04 4.11 -31.75
CA LEU A 401 -25.84 4.06 -32.57
C LEU A 401 -25.79 5.28 -33.51
N PRO A 402 -24.83 6.23 -33.31
CA PRO A 402 -24.69 7.37 -34.20
C PRO A 402 -24.36 6.93 -35.64
N ARG A 403 -24.81 7.68 -36.65
CA ARG A 403 -24.60 7.33 -38.08
C ARG A 403 -23.13 7.10 -38.44
N ASN A 404 -22.22 7.89 -37.86
CA ASN A 404 -20.77 7.76 -38.03
C ASN A 404 -20.17 6.50 -37.39
N MET A 405 -20.94 5.78 -36.56
CA MET A 405 -20.52 4.57 -35.88
C MET A 405 -21.10 3.29 -36.51
N ILE A 406 -22.09 3.41 -37.40
CA ILE A 406 -22.68 2.29 -38.15
C ILE A 406 -21.60 1.50 -38.91
N LEU A 407 -20.63 2.20 -39.50
CA LEU A 407 -19.52 1.57 -40.24
C LEU A 407 -18.57 0.76 -39.34
N ALA A 408 -18.50 1.07 -38.04
CA ALA A 408 -17.70 0.33 -37.08
C ALA A 408 -18.46 -0.88 -36.48
N TYR A 409 -19.77 -0.97 -36.74
CA TYR A 409 -20.59 -2.08 -36.29
C TYR A 409 -20.23 -3.34 -37.07
N PRO A 410 -20.02 -4.51 -36.41
CA PRO A 410 -19.71 -5.74 -37.11
C PRO A 410 -20.90 -6.16 -37.99
N SER A 411 -20.65 -6.34 -39.29
CA SER A 411 -21.62 -6.88 -40.24
C SER A 411 -21.90 -8.37 -40.06
#